data_AF-A0A509ECG5-F1
#
_entry.id   AF-A0A509ECG5-F1
#
_cell.length_a   1.000
_cell.length_b   1.000
_cell.length_c   1.000
_cell.angle_alpha   90.00
_cell.angle_beta   90.00
_cell.angle_gamma   90.00
#
_symmetry.space_group_name_H-M   'P 1'
#
loop_
_entity.id
_entity.type
_entity.pdbx_description
1 polymer ?
#
loop_
_entity_poly.entity_id
_entity_poly.type
_entity_poly.pdbx_seq_one_letter_code
_entity_poly.pdbx_strand_id
1 'polypeptide(L)' 'MSPATTARLLAGLDVRRGRPTAAQWVEALAVLATAKRRPGHWLEVAFTPGGAAQITEQPLPELRTA' A
#
# COMPACT_ATOMS: atom_id res chain seq x y z
N MET A 1 11.92 -13.59 -7.07
CA MET A 1 11.31 -12.72 -6.04
C MET A 1 9.99 -12.17 -6.59
N SER A 2 8.88 -12.19 -5.84
CA SER A 2 7.57 -11.79 -6.40
C SER A 2 7.40 -10.26 -6.40
N PRO A 3 6.67 -9.66 -7.36
CA PRO A 3 6.39 -8.23 -7.37
C PRO A 3 5.71 -7.72 -6.09
N ALA A 4 4.85 -8.55 -5.48
CA ALA A 4 4.21 -8.25 -4.20
C ALA A 4 5.22 -8.19 -3.05
N THR A 5 6.23 -9.06 -3.05
CA THR A 5 7.33 -9.03 -2.07
C THR A 5 8.16 -7.75 -2.23
N THR A 6 8.46 -7.36 -3.47
CA THR A 6 9.22 -6.14 -3.77
C THR A 6 8.44 -4.87 -3.37
N ALA A 7 7.13 -4.81 -3.65
CA ALA A 7 6.28 -3.68 -3.25
C ALA A 7 6.16 -3.54 -1.71
N ARG A 8 6.06 -4.66 -0.99
CA ARG A 8 6.02 -4.66 0.47
C ARG A 8 7.31 -4.11 1.08
N LEU A 9 8.46 -4.52 0.54
CA LEU A 9 9.78 -4.09 1.03
C LEU A 9 10.11 -2.63 0.68
N LEU A 10 9.73 -2.15 -0.50
CA LEU A 10 10.09 -0.80 -0.95
C LEU A 10 9.15 0.29 -0.44
N ALA A 11 7.88 -0.03 -0.17
CA ALA A 11 6.85 0.98 0.09
C ALA A 11 5.97 0.73 1.33
N GLY A 12 6.15 -0.38 2.05
CA GLY A 12 5.28 -0.73 3.18
C GLY A 12 3.88 -1.17 2.76
N LEU A 13 3.71 -1.62 1.51
CA LEU A 13 2.40 -1.94 0.93
C LEU A 13 1.99 -3.38 1.25
N ASP A 14 0.87 -3.55 1.97
CA ASP A 14 0.24 -4.86 2.20
C ASP A 14 -0.82 -5.13 1.12
N VAL A 15 -0.51 -6.01 0.15
CA VAL A 15 -1.44 -6.37 -0.94
C VAL A 15 -2.33 -7.51 -0.47
N ARG A 16 -3.50 -7.19 0.11
CA ARG A 16 -4.45 -8.21 0.58
C ARG A 16 -5.54 -8.47 -0.48
N ARG A 17 -5.40 -9.61 -1.16
CA ARG A 17 -6.31 -10.28 -2.13
C ARG A 17 -6.49 -9.62 -3.52
N GLY A 18 -6.50 -10.49 -4.54
CA GLY A 18 -6.58 -10.15 -5.96
C GLY A 18 -5.20 -9.82 -6.54
N ARG A 19 -4.87 -10.36 -7.72
CA ARG A 19 -3.67 -9.93 -8.46
C ARG A 19 -3.99 -8.58 -9.08
N PRO A 20 -3.47 -7.44 -8.56
CA PRO A 20 -3.79 -6.14 -9.11
C PRO A 20 -3.24 -6.05 -10.53
N THR A 21 -3.96 -5.38 -11.42
CA THR A 21 -3.48 -5.11 -12.77
C THR A 21 -2.34 -4.08 -12.75
N ALA A 22 -1.54 -4.01 -13.81
CA ALA A 22 -0.48 -3.01 -13.93
C ALA A 22 -1.02 -1.57 -13.84
N ALA A 23 -2.21 -1.31 -14.41
CA ALA A 23 -2.84 0.01 -14.33
C ALA A 23 -3.18 0.39 -12.88
N GLN A 24 -3.75 -0.54 -12.11
CA GLN A 24 -4.05 -0.31 -10.69
C GLN A 24 -2.77 -0.05 -9.87
N TRP A 25 -1.67 -0.72 -10.21
CA TRP A 25 -0.37 -0.45 -9.57
C TRP A 25 0.16 0.95 -9.88
N VAL A 26 0.10 1.38 -11.14
CA VAL A 26 0.55 2.72 -11.54
C VAL A 26 -0.27 3.80 -10.84
N GLU A 27 -1.59 3.63 -10.77
CA GLU A 27 -2.49 4.55 -10.08
C GLU A 27 -2.16 4.64 -8.58
N ALA A 28 -2.03 3.49 -7.90
CA ALA A 28 -1.65 3.46 -6.49
C ALA A 28 -0.31 4.15 -6.23
N LEU A 29 0.70 3.89 -7.06
CA LEU A 29 2.02 4.51 -6.92
C LEU A 29 1.99 6.02 -7.18
N ALA A 30 1.20 6.49 -8.14
CA ALA A 30 1.04 7.91 -8.41
C ALA A 30 0.42 8.66 -7.22
N VAL A 31 -0.58 8.07 -6.56
CA VAL A 31 -1.16 8.65 -5.34
C VAL A 31 -0.16 8.62 -4.19
N LEU A 32 0.54 7.49 -3.98
CA LEU A 32 1.55 7.38 -2.93
C LEU A 32 2.72 8.37 -3.11
N ALA A 33 3.09 8.69 -4.35
CA ALA A 33 4.15 9.66 -4.65
C ALA A 33 3.77 11.10 -4.29
N THR A 34 2.46 11.40 -4.23
CA THR A 34 1.94 12.74 -3.93
C THR A 34 1.33 12.88 -2.54
N ALA A 35 1.11 11.76 -1.84
CA ALA A 35 0.54 11.75 -0.51
C ALA A 35 1.50 12.36 0.54
N LYS A 36 1.03 13.38 1.26
CA LYS A 36 1.71 13.85 2.48
C LYS A 36 1.50 12.83 3.59
N ARG A 37 2.58 12.21 4.07
CA ARG A 37 2.52 11.24 5.17
C ARG A 37 2.53 11.96 6.51
N ARG A 38 1.62 11.59 7.41
CA ARG A 38 1.71 12.03 8.81
C ARG A 38 2.76 11.22 9.56
N PRO A 39 3.58 11.85 10.43
CA PRO A 39 4.44 11.11 11.34
C PRO A 39 3.65 10.10 12.16
N GLY A 40 4.23 8.91 12.39
CA GLY A 40 3.58 7.85 13.16
C GLY A 40 2.39 7.18 12.46
N HIS A 41 2.25 7.33 11.14
CA HIS A 41 1.21 6.68 10.34
C HIS A 41 1.83 5.96 9.12
N TRP A 42 1.13 4.95 8.61
CA TRP A 42 1.44 4.26 7.35
C TRP A 42 0.23 4.29 6.42
N LEU A 43 0.47 4.15 5.12
CA LEU A 43 -0.59 4.11 4.11
C LEU A 43 -0.86 2.67 3.72
N GLU A 44 -2.07 2.20 3.98
CA GLU A 44 -2.57 0.91 3.52
C GLU A 44 -3.23 1.08 2.15
N VAL A 45 -2.85 0.23 1.20
CA VAL A 45 -3.42 0.22 -0.15
C VAL A 45 -4.16 -1.08 -0.38
N ALA A 46 -5.48 -1.00 -0.52
CA ALA A 46 -6.35 -2.12 -0.83
C ALA A 46 -6.73 -2.11 -2.32
N PHE A 47 -6.53 -3.24 -3.00
CA PHE A 47 -6.91 -3.40 -4.40
C PHE A 47 -8.23 -4.15 -4.50
N THR A 48 -9.23 -3.51 -5.14
CA THR A 48 -10.51 -4.18 -5.42
C THR A 48 -10.50 -4.74 -6.84
N PRO A 49 -10.84 -6.03 -7.06
CA PRO A 49 -10.98 -6.57 -8.42
C PRO A 49 -12.01 -5.77 -9.22
N GLY A 50 -11.61 -5.26 -10.39
CA GLY A 50 -12.47 -4.44 -11.25
C GLY A 50 -12.77 -3.02 -10.73
N GLY A 51 -12.16 -2.61 -9.62
CA GLY A 51 -12.34 -1.29 -9.02
C GLY A 51 -11.03 -0.50 -8.89
N ALA A 52 -11.13 0.73 -8.41
CA ALA A 52 -9.97 1.57 -8.09
C ALA A 52 -9.24 1.04 -6.84
N ALA A 53 -7.96 1.40 -6.71
CA ALA A 53 -7.22 1.19 -5.48
C ALA A 53 -7.76 2.12 -4.38
N GLN A 54 -8.00 1.59 -3.19
CA GLN A 54 -8.37 2.36 -2.01
C GLN A 54 -7.14 2.57 -1.14
N ILE A 55 -6.94 3.81 -0.68
CA ILE A 55 -5.78 4.18 0.15
C ILE A 55 -6.31 4.73 1.46
N THR A 56 -5.85 4.15 2.57
CA THR A 56 -6.24 4.55 3.92
C THR A 56 -5.01 4.83 4.75
N GLU A 57 -5.04 5.91 5.53
CA GLU A 57 -3.98 6.23 6.49
C GLU A 57 -4.28 5.53 7.81
N GLN A 58 -3.33 4.75 8.30
CA GLN A 58 -3.44 3.96 9.52
C GLN A 58 -2.38 4.41 10.51
N PRO A 59 -2.66 4.48 11.82
CA PRO A 59 -1.62 4.68 12.82
C PRO A 59 -0.58 3.55 12.72
N LEU A 60 0.70 3.88 12.91
CA LEU A 60 1.72 2.85 13.07
C LEU A 60 1.29 1.99 14.26
N PRO A 61 1.17 0.66 14.11
CA PRO A 61 0.98 -0.18 15.27
C PRO A 61 2.18 0.08 16.19
N GLU A 62 1.91 0.34 17.48
CA GLU A 62 2.96 0.40 18.47
C GLU A 62 3.76 -0.90 18.31
N LEU A 63 5.05 -0.78 17.96
CA LEU A 63 5.97 -1.89 18.02
C LEU A 63 5.98 -2.32 19.49
N ARG A 64 5.11 -3.25 19.86
CA ARG A 64 5.26 -4.02 21.09
C ARG A 64 6.55 -4.80 20.88
N THR A 65 7.65 -4.24 21.36
CA THR A 65 8.89 -4.97 21.62
C THR A 65 8.49 -6.13 22.53
N ALA A 66 8.37 -7.31 21.93
CA ALA A 66 8.38 -8.59 22.61
C ALA A 66 9.82 -9.10 22.65
#